data_AF-A0A832DGH6-F1
#
_entry.id   AF-A0A832DGH6-F1
#
_cell.length_a   1.000
_cell.length_b   1.000
_cell.length_c   1.000
_cell.angle_alpha   90.00
_cell.angle_beta   90.00
_cell.angle_gamma   90.00
#
_symmetry.space_group_name_H-M   'P 1'
#
loop_
_entity.id
_entity.type
_entity.pdbx_description
1 polymer ?
#
loop_
_entity_poly.entity_id
_entity_poly.type
_entity_poly.pdbx_seq_one_letter_code
_entity_poly.pdbx_strand_id
1 'polypeptide(L)'
;MFDINNFLEELQEIYNTADRDTAIDFIQSQLNDSSLNDDQRNKLKFYLGREYFFQNDFDKAEKLFNEILNVKDYEFGTKVYLSEIFYIKNKILDSVLLLNEIYQSNPERKNLLEVISIRISELNNFKQIKNSFPTNNSTNHLPLISIIILCYNKSEMTKKCLKSLFENTDYPNYEVIVLDNASVDDTPELLISYGKKIKFLRAEKNLGFVDGNNFAIDYANGDFLVFLNNDTEPQKGWLKTLYSTFEYYKDAGAVGS
;
A
#
# COMPACT_ATOMS: atom_id res chain seq x y z
N MET A 1 26.34 5.83 -19.87
CA MET A 1 25.02 6.32 -20.29
C MET A 1 24.03 5.72 -19.31
N PHE A 2 23.23 6.53 -18.63
CA PHE A 2 22.27 6.04 -17.65
C PHE A 2 21.31 5.05 -18.30
N ASP A 3 21.36 3.80 -17.85
CA ASP A 3 20.42 2.75 -18.20
C ASP A 3 19.51 2.50 -17.01
N ILE A 4 18.22 2.53 -17.27
CA ILE A 4 17.23 2.45 -16.24
C ILE A 4 17.07 1.05 -15.66
N ASN A 5 17.27 0.02 -16.47
CA ASN A 5 17.20 -1.35 -15.96
C ASN A 5 18.36 -1.57 -14.98
N ASN A 6 19.56 -1.14 -15.35
CA ASN A 6 20.72 -1.16 -14.47
C ASN A 6 20.50 -0.35 -13.18
N PHE A 7 19.92 0.86 -13.26
CA PHE A 7 19.59 1.63 -12.06
C PHE A 7 18.60 0.90 -11.12
N LEU A 8 17.55 0.29 -11.67
CA LEU A 8 16.56 -0.42 -10.86
C LEU A 8 17.13 -1.70 -10.24
N GLU A 9 17.98 -2.42 -10.98
CA GLU A 9 18.71 -3.58 -10.45
C GLU A 9 19.64 -3.17 -9.30
N GLU A 10 20.43 -2.11 -9.48
CA GLU A 10 21.31 -1.58 -8.43
C GLU A 10 20.51 -1.09 -7.21
N LEU A 11 19.41 -0.36 -7.42
CA LEU A 11 18.54 0.09 -6.34
C LEU A 11 17.93 -1.10 -5.59
N GLN A 12 17.52 -2.16 -6.31
CA GLN A 12 16.98 -3.36 -5.70
C GLN A 12 18.04 -4.11 -4.89
N GLU A 13 19.28 -4.19 -5.37
CA GLU A 13 20.40 -4.76 -4.63
C GLU A 13 20.71 -3.98 -3.35
N ILE A 14 20.60 -2.65 -3.37
CA ILE A 14 20.72 -1.83 -2.16
C ILE A 14 19.62 -2.19 -1.16
N TYR A 15 18.37 -2.31 -1.59
CA TYR A 15 17.30 -2.78 -0.70
C TYR A 15 17.49 -4.21 -0.20
N ASN A 16 18.22 -5.06 -0.92
CA ASN A 16 18.51 -6.42 -0.47
C ASN A 16 19.65 -6.49 0.55
N THR A 17 20.56 -5.51 0.55
CA THR A 17 21.84 -5.61 1.28
C THR A 17 22.06 -4.51 2.32
N ALA A 18 21.40 -3.37 2.19
CA ALA A 18 21.61 -2.16 2.98
C ALA A 18 20.28 -1.60 3.51
N ASP A 19 20.20 -0.29 3.73
CA ASP A 19 19.07 0.43 4.28
C ASP A 19 18.56 1.55 3.35
N ARG A 20 17.47 2.20 3.77
CA ARG A 20 16.82 3.28 3.02
C ARG A 20 17.73 4.50 2.85
N ASP A 21 18.55 4.83 3.84
CA ASP A 21 19.46 5.98 3.77
C ASP A 21 20.52 5.77 2.68
N THR A 22 21.04 4.54 2.58
CA THR A 22 21.94 4.14 1.48
C THR A 22 21.25 4.26 0.12
N ALA A 23 19.98 3.88 0.01
CA ALA A 23 19.20 4.03 -1.23
C ALA A 23 19.04 5.51 -1.62
N ILE A 24 18.80 6.40 -0.66
CA ILE A 24 18.70 7.84 -0.89
C ILE A 24 20.03 8.41 -1.38
N ASP A 25 21.13 8.08 -0.71
CA ASP A 25 22.47 8.53 -1.10
C ASP A 25 22.82 8.07 -2.52
N PHE A 26 22.48 6.82 -2.86
CA PHE A 26 22.63 6.29 -4.20
C PHE A 26 21.83 7.11 -5.23
N ILE A 27 20.53 7.31 -5.02
CA ILE A 27 19.68 8.07 -5.96
C ILE A 27 20.18 9.51 -6.12
N GLN A 28 20.60 10.16 -5.04
CA GLN A 28 21.18 11.50 -5.06
C GLN A 28 22.50 11.54 -5.85
N SER A 29 23.35 10.52 -5.69
CA SER A 29 24.60 10.42 -6.46
C SER A 29 24.35 10.35 -7.96
N GLN A 30 23.31 9.61 -8.38
CA GLN A 30 22.90 9.51 -9.79
C GLN A 30 22.38 10.85 -10.31
N LEU A 31 21.61 11.59 -9.52
CA LEU A 31 21.05 12.89 -9.92
C LEU A 31 22.10 13.98 -10.24
N ASN A 32 23.31 13.84 -9.68
CA ASN A 32 24.43 14.75 -9.92
C ASN A 32 25.08 14.57 -11.30
N ASP A 33 24.75 13.52 -12.04
CA ASP A 33 25.24 13.32 -13.40
C ASP A 33 24.65 14.39 -14.35
N SER A 34 25.53 15.26 -14.86
CA SER A 34 25.19 16.33 -15.80
C SER A 34 24.79 15.81 -17.18
N SER A 35 25.05 14.54 -17.50
CA SER A 35 24.71 13.90 -18.77
C SER A 35 23.27 13.38 -18.85
N LEU A 36 22.52 13.39 -17.73
CA LEU A 36 21.13 12.96 -17.69
C LEU A 36 20.22 13.89 -18.51
N ASN A 37 19.37 13.29 -19.33
CA ASN A 37 18.25 13.99 -19.96
C ASN A 37 17.11 14.25 -18.95
N ASP A 38 16.11 15.03 -19.36
CA ASP A 38 15.00 15.42 -18.48
C ASP A 38 14.17 14.23 -18.00
N ASP A 39 13.94 13.23 -18.84
CA ASP A 39 13.18 12.03 -18.48
C ASP A 39 13.90 11.21 -17.39
N GLN A 40 15.19 10.95 -17.58
CA GLN A 40 16.03 10.25 -16.62
C GLN A 40 16.08 11.02 -15.28
N ARG A 41 16.20 12.35 -15.34
CA ARG A 41 16.19 13.20 -14.15
C ARG A 41 14.84 13.15 -13.43
N ASN A 42 13.73 13.22 -14.16
CA ASN A 42 12.39 13.13 -13.58
C ASN A 42 12.14 11.77 -12.93
N LYS A 43 12.67 10.69 -13.52
CA LYS A 43 12.60 9.36 -12.95
C LYS A 43 13.35 9.26 -11.63
N LEU A 44 14.58 9.76 -11.56
CA LEU A 44 15.33 9.79 -10.31
C LEU A 44 14.65 10.67 -9.24
N LYS A 45 14.06 11.81 -9.63
CA LYS A 45 13.24 12.63 -8.72
C LYS A 45 12.04 11.88 -8.18
N PHE A 46 11.38 11.06 -8.99
CA PHE A 46 10.26 10.22 -8.56
C PHE A 46 10.71 9.25 -7.45
N TYR A 47 11.79 8.49 -7.68
CA TYR A 47 12.32 7.56 -6.68
C TYR A 47 12.81 8.28 -5.42
N LEU A 48 13.49 9.42 -5.56
CA LEU A 48 13.91 10.21 -4.41
C LEU A 48 12.72 10.76 -3.60
N GLY A 49 11.66 11.21 -4.28
CA GLY A 49 10.42 11.66 -3.66
C GLY A 49 9.71 10.54 -2.90
N ARG A 50 9.70 9.32 -3.46
CA ARG A 50 9.20 8.10 -2.82
C ARG A 50 9.95 7.84 -1.50
N GLU A 51 11.28 7.92 -1.50
CA GLU A 51 12.05 7.66 -0.27
C GLU A 51 11.84 8.72 0.79
N TYR A 52 11.77 10.01 0.41
CA TYR A 52 11.41 11.06 1.36
C TYR A 52 10.01 10.90 1.93
N PHE A 53 9.05 10.42 1.13
CA PHE A 53 7.72 10.11 1.61
C PHE A 53 7.76 9.04 2.72
N PHE A 54 8.50 7.94 2.50
CA PHE A 54 8.63 6.87 3.50
C PHE A 54 9.53 7.21 4.69
N GLN A 55 10.39 8.24 4.58
CA GLN A 55 11.06 8.87 5.73
C GLN A 55 10.17 9.87 6.48
N ASN A 56 8.93 10.11 6.04
CA ASN A 56 8.03 11.15 6.54
C ASN A 56 8.54 12.60 6.31
N ASP A 57 9.50 12.81 5.41
CA ASP A 57 9.92 14.14 4.96
C ASP A 57 8.98 14.62 3.84
N PHE A 58 7.72 14.88 4.22
CA PHE A 58 6.66 15.23 3.28
C PHE A 58 6.89 16.56 2.56
N ASP A 59 7.73 17.45 3.09
CA ASP A 59 8.05 18.71 2.43
C ASP A 59 9.01 18.50 1.25
N LYS A 60 10.06 17.68 1.43
CA LYS A 60 10.94 17.31 0.31
C LYS A 60 10.22 16.44 -0.72
N ALA A 61 9.42 15.48 -0.26
CA ALA A 61 8.62 14.64 -1.16
C ALA A 61 7.64 15.48 -2.00
N GLU A 62 6.85 16.35 -1.36
CA GLU A 62 5.90 17.25 -2.05
C GLU A 62 6.60 18.13 -3.08
N LYS A 63 7.76 18.70 -2.74
CA LYS A 63 8.54 19.52 -3.68
C LYS A 63 8.90 18.73 -4.94
N LEU A 64 9.50 17.55 -4.79
CA LEU A 64 9.92 16.72 -5.92
C LEU A 64 8.73 16.27 -6.78
N PHE A 65 7.66 15.81 -6.15
CA PHE A 65 6.47 15.36 -6.87
C PHE A 65 5.78 16.49 -7.64
N ASN A 66 5.72 17.71 -7.10
CA ASN A 66 5.19 18.86 -7.84
C ASN A 66 6.02 19.21 -9.08
N GLU A 67 7.35 19.02 -9.05
CA GLU A 67 8.21 19.26 -10.22
C GLU A 67 7.94 18.27 -11.37
N ILE A 68 7.38 17.08 -11.07
CA ILE A 68 7.15 16.01 -12.05
C ILE A 68 5.66 15.64 -12.23
N LEU A 69 4.73 16.42 -11.67
CA LEU A 69 3.29 16.12 -11.62
C LEU A 69 2.67 15.78 -12.99
N ASN A 70 3.16 16.41 -14.06
CA ASN A 70 2.63 16.26 -15.42
C ASN A 70 3.47 15.33 -16.31
N VAL A 71 4.39 14.56 -15.73
CA VAL A 71 5.21 13.58 -16.45
C VAL A 71 4.42 12.26 -16.56
N LYS A 72 4.03 11.89 -17.79
CA LYS A 72 3.10 10.77 -18.06
C LYS A 72 3.51 9.45 -17.42
N ASP A 73 4.78 9.07 -17.52
CA ASP A 73 5.26 7.74 -17.09
C ASP A 73 5.12 7.50 -15.58
N TYR A 74 5.06 8.57 -14.77
CA TYR A 74 4.97 8.49 -13.31
C TYR A 74 3.76 9.26 -12.77
N GLU A 75 2.83 9.66 -13.64
CA GLU A 75 1.70 10.51 -13.28
C GLU A 75 0.84 9.84 -12.20
N PHE A 76 0.54 8.54 -12.38
CA PHE A 76 -0.21 7.77 -11.39
C PHE A 76 0.44 7.80 -10.02
N GLY A 77 1.71 7.38 -9.93
CA GLY A 77 2.43 7.32 -8.65
C GLY A 77 2.58 8.68 -8.00
N THR A 78 2.95 9.69 -8.79
CA THR A 78 3.12 11.07 -8.33
C THR A 78 1.84 11.63 -7.73
N LYS A 79 0.70 11.44 -8.41
CA LYS A 79 -0.61 11.87 -7.92
C LYS A 79 -1.06 11.07 -6.69
N VAL A 80 -0.76 9.77 -6.62
CA VAL A 80 -1.05 8.96 -5.43
C VAL A 80 -0.30 9.49 -4.21
N TYR A 81 1.02 9.68 -4.30
CA TYR A 81 1.80 10.23 -3.18
C TYR A 81 1.34 11.63 -2.79
N LEU A 82 1.16 12.54 -3.75
CA LEU A 82 0.68 13.90 -3.45
C LEU A 82 -0.70 13.88 -2.80
N SER A 83 -1.59 13.00 -3.23
CA SER A 83 -2.90 12.85 -2.58
C SER A 83 -2.77 12.43 -1.12
N GLU A 84 -1.83 11.54 -0.80
CA GLU A 84 -1.59 11.11 0.58
C GLU A 84 -0.94 12.22 1.41
N ILE A 85 0.06 12.91 0.86
CA ILE A 85 0.70 14.06 1.50
C ILE A 85 -0.34 15.14 1.81
N PHE A 86 -1.21 15.47 0.86
CA PHE A 86 -2.27 16.45 1.06
C PHE A 86 -3.27 16.00 2.12
N TYR A 87 -3.61 14.72 2.15
CA TYR A 87 -4.45 14.16 3.19
C TYR A 87 -3.82 14.31 4.59
N ILE A 88 -2.54 13.96 4.74
CA ILE A 88 -1.76 14.10 5.98
C ILE A 88 -1.67 15.57 6.42
N LYS A 89 -1.48 16.49 5.47
CA LYS A 89 -1.42 17.94 5.72
C LYS A 89 -2.80 18.59 5.90
N ASN A 90 -3.87 17.81 6.06
CA ASN A 90 -5.26 18.27 6.21
C ASN A 90 -5.78 19.12 5.02
N LYS A 91 -5.16 18.99 3.84
CA LYS A 91 -5.60 19.55 2.56
C LYS A 91 -6.53 18.56 1.85
N ILE A 92 -7.62 18.17 2.51
CA ILE A 92 -8.45 17.03 2.09
C ILE A 92 -9.07 17.25 0.70
N LEU A 93 -9.46 18.48 0.35
CA LEU A 93 -10.01 18.82 -0.97
C LEU A 93 -9.00 18.56 -2.09
N ASP A 94 -7.76 19.03 -1.94
CA ASP A 94 -6.70 18.84 -2.95
C ASP A 94 -6.41 17.34 -3.14
N SER A 95 -6.38 16.60 -2.03
CA SER A 95 -6.27 15.15 -2.04
C SER A 95 -7.40 14.47 -2.84
N VAL A 96 -8.65 14.88 -2.61
CA VAL A 96 -9.83 14.33 -3.32
C VAL A 96 -9.78 14.66 -4.81
N LEU A 97 -9.38 15.88 -5.17
CA LEU A 97 -9.25 16.30 -6.57
C LEU A 97 -8.23 15.44 -7.32
N LEU A 98 -7.05 15.22 -6.74
CA LEU A 98 -6.01 14.37 -7.34
C LEU A 98 -6.48 12.92 -7.51
N LEU A 99 -7.11 12.33 -6.49
CA LEU A 99 -7.63 10.96 -6.59
C LEU A 99 -8.74 10.84 -7.65
N ASN A 100 -9.61 11.85 -7.75
CA ASN A 100 -10.65 11.88 -8.76
C ASN A 100 -10.06 11.99 -10.16
N GLU A 101 -9.04 12.82 -10.38
CA GLU A 101 -8.33 12.87 -11.66
C GLU A 101 -7.76 11.50 -12.06
N ILE A 102 -7.08 10.81 -11.13
CA ILE A 102 -6.57 9.46 -11.37
C ILE A 102 -7.70 8.52 -11.80
N TYR A 103 -8.82 8.54 -11.09
CA TYR A 103 -9.97 7.68 -11.37
C TYR A 103 -10.64 8.00 -12.72
N GLN A 104 -10.79 9.28 -13.08
CA GLN A 104 -11.35 9.67 -14.39
C GLN A 104 -10.50 9.15 -15.55
N SER A 105 -9.18 9.15 -15.39
CA SER A 105 -8.25 8.62 -16.38
C SER A 105 -8.16 7.08 -16.38
N ASN A 106 -8.51 6.43 -15.26
CA ASN A 106 -8.37 4.98 -15.06
C ASN A 106 -9.58 4.38 -14.28
N PRO A 107 -10.79 4.31 -14.89
CA PRO A 107 -12.01 3.93 -14.18
C PRO A 107 -12.03 2.49 -13.64
N GLU A 108 -11.10 1.64 -14.08
CA GLU A 108 -10.93 0.27 -13.58
C GLU A 108 -10.38 0.22 -12.13
N ARG A 109 -9.77 1.32 -11.64
CA ARG A 109 -9.25 1.45 -10.27
C ARG A 109 -10.36 1.77 -9.27
N LYS A 110 -11.32 0.86 -9.16
CA LYS A 110 -12.50 1.00 -8.29
C LYS A 110 -12.17 1.19 -6.81
N ASN A 111 -11.01 0.73 -6.35
CA ASN A 111 -10.53 0.95 -4.99
C ASN A 111 -10.43 2.43 -4.63
N LEU A 112 -10.15 3.31 -5.60
CA LEU A 112 -10.06 4.76 -5.37
C LEU A 112 -11.40 5.39 -4.96
N LEU A 113 -12.53 4.87 -5.45
CA LEU A 113 -13.85 5.41 -5.11
C LEU A 113 -14.14 5.35 -3.62
N GLU A 114 -13.70 4.28 -2.97
CA GLU A 114 -13.86 4.10 -1.53
C GLU A 114 -12.98 5.10 -0.76
N VAL A 115 -11.72 5.26 -1.17
CA VAL A 115 -10.80 6.26 -0.57
C VAL A 115 -11.36 7.68 -0.75
N ILE A 116 -11.81 8.03 -1.96
CA ILE A 116 -12.44 9.32 -2.26
C ILE A 116 -13.67 9.54 -1.37
N SER A 117 -14.55 8.54 -1.28
CA SER A 117 -15.77 8.62 -0.46
C SER A 117 -15.46 8.88 1.02
N ILE A 118 -14.48 8.16 1.59
CA ILE A 118 -14.03 8.35 2.97
C ILE A 118 -13.53 9.80 3.17
N ARG A 119 -12.65 10.29 2.29
CA ARG A 119 -12.08 11.65 2.40
C ARG A 119 -13.15 12.73 2.24
N ILE A 120 -14.11 12.55 1.33
CA ILE A 120 -15.27 13.46 1.19
C ILE A 120 -16.12 13.46 2.47
N SER A 121 -16.32 12.31 3.11
CA SER A 121 -17.08 12.25 4.36
C SER A 121 -16.39 13.03 5.48
N GLU A 122 -15.06 13.05 5.51
CA GLU A 122 -14.25 13.79 6.48
C GLU A 122 -14.28 15.31 6.22
N LEU A 123 -14.31 15.74 4.95
CA LEU A 123 -14.58 17.15 4.59
C LEU A 123 -15.94 17.63 5.15
N ASN A 124 -16.97 16.79 5.03
CA ASN A 124 -18.31 17.11 5.49
C ASN A 124 -18.46 17.05 7.03
N ASN A 125 -17.61 16.29 7.72
CA ASN A 125 -17.62 16.17 9.18
C ASN A 125 -17.17 17.42 9.93
N PHE A 126 -16.74 18.50 9.25
CA PHE A 126 -16.67 19.84 9.86
C PHE A 126 -18.06 20.43 10.21
N LYS A 127 -19.18 19.76 9.90
CA LYS A 127 -20.55 20.21 10.24
C LYS A 127 -21.47 19.20 10.93
N GLN A 128 -21.00 18.03 11.38
CA GLN A 128 -21.87 17.11 12.14
C GLN A 128 -21.16 16.46 13.33
N ILE A 129 -21.47 16.99 14.52
CA ILE A 129 -21.52 16.20 15.75
C ILE A 129 -22.56 15.10 15.49
N LYS A 130 -22.13 13.86 15.28
CA LYS A 130 -23.03 12.71 15.22
C LYS A 130 -23.61 12.50 16.61
N ASN A 131 -24.93 12.63 16.73
CA ASN A 131 -25.69 11.99 17.79
C ASN A 131 -25.35 10.49 17.78
N SER A 132 -24.69 10.03 18.83
CA SER A 132 -24.46 8.61 19.09
C SER A 132 -25.79 7.95 19.44
N PHE A 133 -26.25 7.00 18.62
CA PHE A 133 -27.27 6.05 19.06
C PHE A 133 -26.57 4.93 19.83
N PRO A 134 -26.99 4.62 21.07
CA PRO A 134 -26.48 3.46 21.77
C PRO A 134 -27.06 2.21 21.10
N THR A 135 -26.24 1.48 20.37
CA THR A 135 -26.57 0.12 19.95
C THR A 135 -26.15 -0.82 21.06
N ASN A 136 -27.11 -1.20 21.90
CA ASN A 136 -27.04 -2.46 22.63
C ASN A 136 -27.05 -3.58 21.60
N ASN A 137 -25.95 -4.33 21.47
CA ASN A 137 -25.95 -5.64 20.83
C ASN A 137 -25.04 -6.57 21.62
N SER A 138 -25.65 -7.42 22.44
CA SER A 138 -25.05 -8.68 22.84
C SER A 138 -25.10 -9.61 21.63
N THR A 139 -23.98 -9.75 20.91
CA THR A 139 -23.84 -10.73 19.82
C THR A 139 -22.53 -11.49 20.02
N ASN A 140 -22.55 -12.81 19.85
CA ASN A 140 -21.34 -13.63 19.68
C ASN A 140 -20.45 -12.93 18.64
N HIS A 141 -19.39 -12.27 19.10
CA HIS A 141 -18.45 -11.62 18.20
C HIS A 141 -17.69 -12.71 17.46
N LEU A 142 -17.87 -12.78 16.13
CA LEU A 142 -16.98 -13.58 15.28
C LEU A 142 -15.54 -13.11 15.54
N PRO A 143 -14.58 -14.03 15.73
CA PRO A 143 -13.20 -13.66 15.97
C PRO A 143 -12.64 -12.82 14.83
N LEU A 144 -11.68 -11.94 15.13
CA LEU A 144 -11.02 -11.16 14.10
C LEU A 144 -9.97 -12.04 13.40
N ILE A 145 -9.95 -12.04 12.07
CA ILE A 145 -8.92 -12.73 11.28
C ILE A 145 -8.02 -11.69 10.62
N SER A 146 -6.72 -11.72 10.91
CA SER A 146 -5.73 -10.88 10.25
C SER A 146 -5.15 -11.60 9.05
N ILE A 147 -5.41 -11.08 7.85
CA ILE A 147 -4.84 -11.58 6.60
C ILE A 147 -3.55 -10.81 6.33
N ILE A 148 -2.42 -11.52 6.33
CA ILE A 148 -1.08 -10.97 6.11
C ILE A 148 -0.64 -11.33 4.69
N ILE A 149 -0.28 -10.31 3.91
CA ILE A 149 0.23 -10.44 2.55
C ILE A 149 1.61 -9.80 2.49
N LEU A 150 2.62 -10.59 2.11
CA LEU A 150 3.97 -10.11 1.82
C LEU A 150 4.13 -9.89 0.32
N CYS A 151 4.59 -8.72 -0.08
CA CYS A 151 4.83 -8.34 -1.47
C CYS A 151 6.32 -8.06 -1.70
N TYR A 152 6.86 -8.49 -2.84
CA TYR A 152 8.20 -8.14 -3.30
C TYR A 152 8.18 -8.01 -4.82
N ASN A 153 8.04 -6.78 -5.29
CA ASN A 153 7.68 -6.41 -6.65
C ASN A 153 6.40 -7.15 -7.11
N LYS A 154 6.22 -7.25 -8.44
CA LYS A 154 5.10 -7.93 -9.11
C LYS A 154 3.75 -7.30 -8.74
N SER A 155 3.68 -5.97 -8.80
CA SER A 155 2.47 -5.18 -8.54
C SER A 155 1.19 -5.74 -9.17
N GLU A 156 1.24 -6.20 -10.41
CA GLU A 156 0.08 -6.76 -11.11
C GLU A 156 -0.43 -8.08 -10.49
N MET A 157 0.44 -8.89 -9.89
CA MET A 157 0.01 -10.09 -9.14
C MET A 157 -0.67 -9.66 -7.84
N THR A 158 -0.05 -8.74 -7.11
CA THR A 158 -0.61 -8.16 -5.87
C THR A 158 -1.98 -7.53 -6.13
N LYS A 159 -2.15 -6.82 -7.24
CA LYS A 159 -3.43 -6.23 -7.66
C LYS A 159 -4.51 -7.28 -7.88
N LYS A 160 -4.19 -8.39 -8.55
CA LYS A 160 -5.12 -9.51 -8.76
C LYS A 160 -5.48 -10.20 -7.45
N CYS A 161 -4.50 -10.43 -6.59
CA CYS A 161 -4.69 -11.01 -5.27
C CYS A 161 -5.64 -10.16 -4.42
N LEU A 162 -5.36 -8.86 -4.26
CA LEU A 162 -6.21 -7.95 -3.48
C LEU A 162 -7.61 -7.82 -4.08
N LYS A 163 -7.73 -7.75 -5.41
CA LYS A 163 -9.03 -7.73 -6.09
C LYS A 163 -9.83 -8.99 -5.74
N SER A 164 -9.24 -10.17 -5.93
CA SER A 164 -9.88 -11.45 -5.64
C SER A 164 -10.25 -11.59 -4.16
N LEU A 165 -9.35 -11.20 -3.25
CA LEU A 165 -9.60 -11.16 -1.81
C LEU A 165 -10.85 -10.32 -1.49
N PHE A 166 -10.92 -9.08 -1.95
CA PHE A 166 -12.06 -8.21 -1.62
C PHE A 166 -13.36 -8.60 -2.33
N GLU A 167 -13.28 -9.24 -3.50
CA GLU A 167 -14.47 -9.73 -4.22
C GLU A 167 -15.03 -11.03 -3.63
N ASN A 168 -14.19 -11.87 -3.02
CA ASN A 168 -14.54 -13.24 -2.62
C ASN A 168 -14.55 -13.49 -1.11
N THR A 169 -14.18 -12.51 -0.27
CA THR A 169 -14.23 -12.63 1.19
C THR A 169 -15.58 -12.19 1.74
N ASP A 170 -16.39 -13.15 2.18
CA ASP A 170 -17.72 -12.95 2.79
C ASP A 170 -17.70 -12.99 4.33
N TYR A 171 -16.55 -13.29 4.93
CA TYR A 171 -16.35 -13.21 6.38
C TYR A 171 -16.40 -11.74 6.81
N PRO A 172 -17.18 -11.35 7.83
CA PRO A 172 -17.41 -9.94 8.14
C PRO A 172 -16.36 -9.29 9.04
N ASN A 173 -15.57 -10.07 9.79
CA ASN A 173 -14.63 -9.54 10.79
C ASN A 173 -13.17 -9.90 10.44
N TYR A 174 -12.59 -9.21 9.47
CA TYR A 174 -11.20 -9.38 9.08
C TYR A 174 -10.51 -8.04 8.88
N GLU A 175 -9.19 -8.06 8.99
CA GLU A 175 -8.32 -6.97 8.55
C GLU A 175 -7.31 -7.49 7.53
N VAL A 176 -6.80 -6.60 6.67
CA VAL A 176 -5.82 -6.93 5.65
C VAL A 176 -4.56 -6.12 5.91
N ILE A 177 -3.45 -6.80 6.14
CA ILE A 177 -2.14 -6.22 6.39
C ILE A 177 -1.26 -6.58 5.21
N VAL A 178 -0.72 -5.57 4.53
CA VAL A 178 0.16 -5.79 3.38
C VAL A 178 1.52 -5.19 3.68
N LEU A 179 2.53 -6.04 3.74
CA LEU A 179 3.92 -5.63 3.84
C LEU A 179 4.55 -5.62 2.44
N ASP A 180 4.93 -4.44 1.97
CA ASP A 180 5.85 -4.28 0.86
C ASP A 180 7.29 -4.44 1.36
N ASN A 181 7.95 -5.49 0.87
CA ASN A 181 9.27 -5.91 1.28
C ASN A 181 10.37 -5.20 0.47
N ALA A 182 10.27 -3.88 0.38
CA ALA A 182 11.16 -2.99 -0.37
C ALA A 182 11.15 -3.20 -1.91
N SER A 183 9.95 -3.16 -2.49
CA SER A 183 9.78 -3.18 -3.95
C SER A 183 10.31 -1.90 -4.61
N VAL A 184 10.88 -2.04 -5.80
CA VAL A 184 11.29 -0.92 -6.67
C VAL A 184 10.26 -0.64 -7.77
N ASP A 185 9.37 -1.58 -8.09
CA ASP A 185 8.28 -1.37 -9.06
C ASP A 185 7.16 -0.44 -8.50
N ASP A 186 5.97 -0.47 -9.10
CA ASP A 186 4.82 0.35 -8.72
C ASP A 186 3.96 -0.26 -7.58
N THR A 187 4.44 -1.32 -6.92
CA THR A 187 3.77 -1.94 -5.77
C THR A 187 3.47 -0.93 -4.65
N PRO A 188 4.38 -0.03 -4.24
CA PRO A 188 4.10 0.93 -3.16
C PRO A 188 2.92 1.87 -3.49
N GLU A 189 2.88 2.40 -4.72
CA GLU A 189 1.83 3.29 -5.20
C GLU A 189 0.49 2.56 -5.29
N LEU A 190 0.51 1.31 -5.78
CA LEU A 190 -0.66 0.45 -5.77
C LEU A 190 -1.20 0.31 -4.35
N LEU A 191 -0.36 -0.01 -3.36
CA LEU A 191 -0.81 -0.25 -1.98
C LEU A 191 -1.30 1.03 -1.29
N ILE A 192 -0.64 2.17 -1.48
CA ILE A 192 -1.12 3.47 -0.99
C ILE A 192 -2.52 3.78 -1.55
N SER A 193 -2.78 3.41 -2.81
CA SER A 193 -4.08 3.64 -3.44
C SER A 193 -5.25 2.89 -2.80
N TYR A 194 -5.00 1.88 -1.95
CA TYR A 194 -6.05 1.21 -1.17
C TYR A 194 -6.45 1.98 0.10
N GLY A 195 -5.66 2.98 0.52
CA GLY A 195 -5.95 3.80 1.70
C GLY A 195 -6.25 2.96 2.95
N LYS A 196 -7.29 3.33 3.70
CA LYS A 196 -7.70 2.65 4.95
C LYS A 196 -8.23 1.23 4.76
N LYS A 197 -8.40 0.75 3.52
CA LYS A 197 -8.89 -0.60 3.25
C LYS A 197 -7.86 -1.68 3.58
N ILE A 198 -6.57 -1.31 3.57
CA ILE A 198 -5.47 -2.16 4.01
C ILE A 198 -4.62 -1.41 5.03
N LYS A 199 -3.99 -2.17 5.93
CA LYS A 199 -2.87 -1.69 6.73
C LYS A 199 -1.59 -1.89 5.91
N PHE A 200 -1.19 -0.84 5.21
CA PHE A 200 0.02 -0.84 4.39
C PHE A 200 1.27 -0.59 5.26
N LEU A 201 2.26 -1.47 5.13
CA LEU A 201 3.58 -1.36 5.73
C LEU A 201 4.63 -1.44 4.61
N ARG A 202 5.71 -0.64 4.71
CA ARG A 202 6.88 -0.78 3.83
C ARG A 202 8.13 -1.02 4.65
N ALA A 203 8.82 -2.12 4.39
CA ALA A 203 10.09 -2.42 5.02
C ALA A 203 11.18 -1.44 4.53
N GLU A 204 12.16 -1.17 5.39
CA GLU A 204 13.33 -0.35 5.02
C GLU A 204 14.27 -1.08 4.05
N LYS A 205 14.22 -2.42 4.08
CA LYS A 205 14.99 -3.33 3.25
C LYS A 205 14.22 -4.64 3.08
N ASN A 206 14.66 -5.48 2.15
CA ASN A 206 14.12 -6.82 1.99
C ASN A 206 14.45 -7.68 3.23
N LEU A 207 13.44 -8.04 4.00
CA LEU A 207 13.53 -8.88 5.19
C LEU A 207 13.50 -10.38 4.86
N GLY A 208 13.35 -10.75 3.59
CA GLY A 208 13.03 -12.13 3.22
C GLY A 208 11.61 -12.55 3.65
N PHE A 209 11.25 -13.78 3.31
CA PHE A 209 9.87 -14.26 3.47
C PHE A 209 9.46 -14.43 4.94
N VAL A 210 10.29 -15.11 5.72
CA VAL A 210 9.95 -15.45 7.12
C VAL A 210 9.94 -14.21 7.98
N ASP A 211 11.00 -13.42 7.97
CA ASP A 211 11.09 -12.23 8.84
C ASP A 211 10.12 -11.14 8.38
N GLY A 212 9.83 -11.03 7.07
CA GLY A 212 8.78 -10.14 6.57
C GLY A 212 7.40 -10.50 7.11
N ASN A 213 7.01 -11.78 7.06
CA ASN A 213 5.75 -12.21 7.65
C ASN A 213 5.72 -11.97 9.17
N ASN A 214 6.79 -12.34 9.89
CA ASN A 214 6.88 -12.13 11.33
C ASN A 214 6.78 -10.64 11.70
N PHE A 215 7.45 -9.76 10.94
CA PHE A 215 7.33 -8.32 11.12
C PHE A 215 5.89 -7.83 10.96
N ALA A 216 5.16 -8.35 9.97
CA ALA A 216 3.76 -7.97 9.75
C ALA A 216 2.80 -8.49 10.85
N ILE A 217 3.14 -9.60 11.53
CA ILE A 217 2.36 -10.15 12.66
C ILE A 217 2.28 -9.14 13.80
N ASP A 218 3.33 -8.37 14.07
CA ASP A 218 3.34 -7.38 15.16
C ASP A 218 2.30 -6.26 14.95
N TYR A 219 1.74 -6.15 13.75
CA TYR A 219 0.69 -5.21 13.40
C TYR A 219 -0.70 -5.84 13.34
N ALA A 220 -0.83 -7.14 13.58
CA ALA A 220 -2.08 -7.89 13.60
C ALA A 220 -2.81 -7.77 14.94
N ASN A 221 -4.13 -7.64 14.88
CA ASN A 221 -5.03 -7.59 16.03
C ASN A 221 -5.95 -8.82 16.12
N GLY A 222 -5.87 -9.72 15.13
CA GLY A 222 -6.76 -10.87 15.00
C GLY A 222 -6.46 -12.01 15.96
N ASP A 223 -7.52 -12.73 16.33
CA ASP A 223 -7.43 -13.99 17.06
C ASP A 223 -6.84 -15.11 16.19
N PHE A 224 -6.95 -14.96 14.86
CA PHE A 224 -6.41 -15.87 13.86
C PHE A 224 -5.55 -15.11 12.84
N LEU A 225 -4.49 -15.76 12.39
CA LEU A 225 -3.61 -15.26 11.34
C LEU A 225 -3.78 -16.10 10.07
N VAL A 226 -3.81 -15.43 8.92
CA VAL A 226 -3.81 -16.06 7.61
C VAL A 226 -2.68 -15.47 6.79
N PHE A 227 -1.69 -16.28 6.44
CA PHE A 227 -0.62 -15.88 5.52
C PHE A 227 -1.08 -16.16 4.08
N LEU A 228 -1.28 -15.10 3.31
CA LEU A 228 -1.76 -15.18 1.93
C LEU A 228 -0.69 -14.62 0.99
N ASN A 229 -0.16 -15.47 0.10
CA ASN A 229 0.83 -15.02 -0.88
C ASN A 229 0.19 -14.07 -1.90
N ASN A 230 0.93 -13.07 -2.34
CA ASN A 230 0.46 -12.05 -3.30
C ASN A 230 0.21 -12.59 -4.72
N ASP A 231 0.56 -13.84 -5.00
CA ASP A 231 0.31 -14.55 -6.25
C ASP A 231 -0.93 -15.46 -6.22
N THR A 232 -1.71 -15.40 -5.14
CA THR A 232 -2.91 -16.22 -4.96
C THR A 232 -4.19 -15.43 -5.23
N GLU A 233 -5.22 -16.10 -5.75
CA GLU A 233 -6.54 -15.54 -5.98
C GLU A 233 -7.61 -16.31 -5.18
N PRO A 234 -7.94 -15.86 -3.95
CA PRO A 234 -8.90 -16.55 -3.08
C PRO A 234 -10.27 -16.71 -3.73
N GLN A 235 -10.88 -17.89 -3.60
CA GLN A 235 -12.21 -18.18 -4.14
C GLN A 235 -13.32 -17.88 -3.12
N LYS A 236 -14.57 -17.78 -3.58
CA LYS A 236 -15.71 -17.47 -2.69
C LYS A 236 -15.79 -18.43 -1.50
N GLY A 237 -15.94 -17.87 -0.30
CA GLY A 237 -16.08 -18.62 0.94
C GLY A 237 -14.78 -19.17 1.54
N TRP A 238 -13.61 -18.88 0.93
CA TRP A 238 -12.31 -19.39 1.37
C TRP A 238 -12.06 -19.15 2.87
N LEU A 239 -12.20 -17.90 3.33
CA LEU A 239 -11.85 -17.50 4.69
C LEU A 239 -12.77 -18.14 5.73
N LYS A 240 -14.07 -18.19 5.41
CA LYS A 240 -15.08 -18.85 6.25
C LYS A 240 -14.80 -20.35 6.37
N THR A 241 -14.40 -21.01 5.30
CA THR A 241 -14.05 -22.44 5.31
C THR A 241 -12.82 -22.72 6.15
N LEU A 242 -11.76 -21.89 6.03
CA LEU A 242 -10.58 -22.00 6.90
C LEU A 242 -10.98 -21.86 8.37
N TYR A 243 -11.70 -20.80 8.72
CA TYR A 243 -12.15 -20.56 10.10
C TYR A 243 -13.04 -21.71 10.64
N SER A 244 -13.98 -22.19 9.84
CA SER A 244 -14.88 -23.30 10.23
C SER A 244 -14.12 -24.54 10.69
N THR A 245 -12.92 -24.79 10.15
CA THR A 245 -12.11 -25.95 10.55
C THR A 245 -11.74 -25.92 12.03
N PHE A 246 -11.42 -24.75 12.58
CA PHE A 246 -11.15 -24.56 14.02
C PHE A 246 -12.43 -24.65 14.86
N GLU A 247 -13.61 -24.43 14.26
CA GLU A 247 -14.88 -24.66 14.94
C GLU A 247 -15.16 -26.15 15.15
N TYR A 248 -14.83 -26.99 14.17
CA TYR A 248 -14.99 -28.44 14.25
C TYR A 248 -13.87 -29.14 15.01
N TYR A 249 -12.61 -28.75 14.78
CA TYR A 249 -11.42 -29.35 15.38
C TYR A 249 -10.79 -28.38 16.37
N LYS A 250 -11.23 -28.44 17.64
CA LYS A 250 -10.84 -27.49 18.70
C LYS A 250 -9.35 -27.54 19.08
N ASP A 251 -8.64 -28.58 18.68
CA ASP A 251 -7.22 -28.82 18.90
C ASP A 251 -6.34 -28.59 17.65
N ALA A 252 -6.94 -28.14 16.54
CA ALA A 252 -6.19 -27.80 15.34
C ALA A 252 -5.34 -26.53 15.57
N GLY A 253 -4.03 -26.62 15.29
CA GLY A 253 -3.11 -25.49 15.36
C GLY A 253 -2.93 -24.72 14.05
N ALA A 254 -3.25 -25.34 12.90
CA ALA A 254 -3.15 -24.73 11.57
C ALA A 254 -4.08 -25.43 10.57
N VAL A 255 -4.45 -24.71 9.51
CA VAL A 255 -5.24 -25.21 8.38
C VAL A 255 -4.73 -24.55 7.09
N GLY A 256 -4.85 -25.25 5.97
CA GLY A 256 -4.56 -24.72 4.64
C GLY A 256 -5.59 -25.23 3.62
N SER A 257 -5.67 -24.56 2.48
CA SER A 257 -6.54 -24.92 1.35
C SER A 257 -5.73 -25.09 0.07
#